data_AF-A0A0F7NCL6-F1
#
_entry.id   AF-A0A0F7NCL6-F1
#
_cell.length_a   1.000
_cell.length_b   1.000
_cell.length_c   1.000
_cell.angle_alpha   90.00
_cell.angle_beta   90.00
_cell.angle_gamma   90.00
#
_symmetry.space_group_name_H-M   'P 1'
#
loop_
_entity.id
_entity.type
_entity.pdbx_description
1 polymer ?
#
loop_
_entity_poly.entity_id
_entity_poly.type
_entity_poly.pdbx_seq_one_letter_code
_entity_poly.pdbx_strand_id
1 'polypeptide(L)' 'MSAQTTPGLFPVRAGVAERAALTALVDEPEAPFSDAPVYTPQGAGVLLLLALLSPRAPKESRPS' A
#
# COMPACT_ATOMS: atom_id res chain seq x y z
N MET A 1 -22.73 40.59 -47.67
CA MET A 1 -23.23 39.20 -47.50
C MET A 1 -22.13 38.40 -46.84
N SER A 2 -22.27 38.08 -45.55
CA SER A 2 -21.28 37.31 -44.80
C SER A 2 -21.78 35.87 -44.68
N ALA A 3 -21.04 34.91 -45.26
CA ALA A 3 -21.36 33.49 -45.14
C ALA A 3 -20.78 32.95 -43.84
N GLN A 4 -21.64 32.59 -42.88
CA GLN A 4 -21.21 31.89 -41.67
C GLN A 4 -21.13 30.40 -41.98
N THR A 5 -19.92 29.84 -41.94
CA THR A 5 -19.69 28.39 -42.04
C THR A 5 -19.66 27.83 -40.63
N THR A 6 -20.71 27.13 -40.22
CA THR A 6 -20.77 26.41 -38.96
C THR A 6 -20.14 25.03 -39.18
N PRO A 7 -19.00 24.70 -38.55
CA PRO A 7 -18.42 23.36 -38.67
C PRO A 7 -19.28 22.36 -37.90
N GLY A 8 -19.79 21.35 -38.60
CA GLY A 8 -20.48 20.23 -37.97
C GLY A 8 -19.47 19.37 -37.21
N LEU A 9 -19.65 19.23 -35.90
CA LEU A 9 -18.88 18.28 -35.10
C LEU A 9 -19.52 16.91 -35.22
N PHE A 10 -18.83 15.98 -35.87
CA PHE A 10 -19.24 14.58 -35.97
C PHE A 10 -18.56 13.76 -34.87
N PRO A 11 -19.28 12.91 -34.14
CA PRO A 11 -18.67 12.09 -33.10
C PRO A 11 -17.78 11.01 -33.74
N VAL A 12 -16.49 11.04 -33.40
CA VAL A 12 -15.55 9.98 -33.74
C VAL A 12 -15.74 8.83 -32.76
N ARG A 13 -15.94 7.61 -33.27
CA ARG A 13 -16.01 6.42 -32.41
C ARG A 13 -14.61 6.03 -31.97
N ALA A 14 -14.40 5.97 -30.65
CA ALA A 14 -13.18 5.42 -30.07
C ALA A 14 -13.01 3.94 -30.48
N GLY A 15 -11.83 3.62 -31.02
CA GLY A 15 -11.42 2.29 -31.39
C GLY A 15 -11.03 1.44 -30.18
N VAL A 16 -10.53 0.24 -30.46
CA VAL A 16 -10.16 -0.74 -29.42
C VAL A 16 -8.96 -0.24 -28.60
N ALA A 17 -7.99 0.40 -29.24
CA ALA A 17 -6.79 0.92 -28.59
C ALA A 17 -7.10 2.09 -27.64
N GLU A 18 -7.96 3.02 -28.06
CA GLU A 18 -8.37 4.16 -27.24
C GLU A 18 -9.16 3.71 -26.01
N ARG A 19 -10.01 2.68 -26.17
CA ARG A 19 -10.75 2.09 -25.04
C ARG A 19 -9.81 1.38 -24.07
N ALA A 20 -8.85 0.60 -24.58
CA ALA A 20 -7.86 -0.07 -23.74
C ALA A 20 -6.99 0.94 -22.97
N ALA A 21 -6.57 2.02 -23.64
CA ALA A 21 -5.81 3.09 -23.01
C ALA A 21 -6.65 3.81 -21.94
N LEU A 22 -7.93 4.07 -22.20
CA LEU A 22 -8.83 4.66 -21.21
C LEU A 22 -9.01 3.75 -20.00
N THR A 23 -9.22 2.45 -20.21
CA THR A 23 -9.32 1.48 -19.12
C THR A 23 -8.04 1.48 -18.28
N ALA A 24 -6.87 1.44 -18.91
CA ALA A 24 -5.59 1.48 -18.19
C ALA A 24 -5.37 2.78 -17.40
N LEU A 25 -5.96 3.90 -17.82
CA LEU A 25 -5.88 5.18 -17.10
C LEU A 25 -6.89 5.28 -15.94
N VAL A 26 -8.01 4.58 -16.03
CA VAL A 26 -9.11 4.64 -15.05
C VAL A 26 -8.97 3.55 -13.98
N ASP A 27 -8.39 2.43 -14.34
CA ASP A 27 -8.19 1.28 -13.47
C ASP A 27 -6.90 1.49 -12.68
N GLU A 28 -6.96 2.31 -11.63
CA GLU A 28 -5.90 2.36 -10.63
C GLU A 28 -5.92 1.01 -9.90
N PRO A 29 -4.81 0.25 -9.87
CA PRO A 29 -4.77 -1.02 -9.16
C PRO A 29 -5.03 -0.74 -7.68
N GLU A 30 -6.18 -1.20 -7.17
CA GLU A 30 -6.50 -1.10 -5.76
C GLU A 30 -5.39 -1.84 -4.99
N ALA A 31 -4.62 -1.10 -4.20
CA ALA A 31 -3.57 -1.69 -3.39
C ALA A 31 -4.21 -2.77 -2.50
N PRO A 32 -3.60 -3.95 -2.34
CA PRO A 32 -4.10 -4.95 -1.41
C PRO A 32 -4.30 -4.26 -0.07
N PHE A 33 -5.52 -4.30 0.47
CA PHE A 33 -5.78 -3.78 1.81
C PHE A 33 -4.77 -4.43 2.75
N SER A 34 -3.93 -3.59 3.37
CA SER A 34 -3.01 -4.06 4.40
C SER A 34 -3.85 -4.50 5.58
N ASP A 35 -4.04 -5.81 5.73
CA ASP A 35 -4.75 -6.36 6.88
C ASP A 35 -4.00 -6.03 8.18
N ALA A 36 -4.72 -5.99 9.29
CA ALA A 36 -4.11 -5.75 10.58
C ALA A 36 -3.14 -6.90 10.92
N PRO A 37 -2.04 -6.64 11.65
CA PRO A 37 -1.17 -7.71 12.11
C PRO A 37 -1.97 -8.77 12.87
N VAL A 38 -1.81 -10.04 12.46
CA VAL A 38 -2.42 -11.16 13.18
C VAL A 38 -1.84 -11.20 14.59
N TYR A 39 -2.71 -11.09 15.60
CA TYR A 39 -2.30 -11.21 17.00
C TYR A 39 -1.76 -12.62 17.26
N THR A 40 -0.47 -12.72 17.57
CA THR A 40 0.22 -13.99 17.87
C THR A 40 0.71 -14.00 19.33
N PRO A 41 -0.01 -14.66 20.27
CA PRO A 41 0.37 -14.68 21.68
C PRO A 41 1.74 -15.35 21.93
N GLN A 42 2.19 -16.20 21.00
CA GLN A 42 3.47 -16.89 21.08
C GLN A 42 4.66 -15.93 21.04
N GLY A 43 4.57 -14.81 20.28
CA GLY A 43 5.64 -13.81 20.22
C GLY A 43 5.92 -13.17 21.57
N ALA A 44 4.86 -12.84 22.33
CA ALA A 44 4.99 -12.33 23.69
C ALA A 44 5.55 -13.39 24.66
N GLY A 45 5.18 -14.66 24.48
CA GLY A 45 5.68 -15.78 25.30
C GLY A 45 7.19 -16.01 25.14
N VAL A 46 7.71 -15.92 23.90
CA VAL A 46 9.16 -16.06 23.63
C VAL A 46 9.95 -14.94 24.27
N LEU A 47 9.48 -13.69 24.17
CA LEU A 47 10.14 -12.54 24.79
C LEU A 47 10.18 -12.65 26.32
N LEU A 48 9.09 -13.11 26.94
CA LEU A 48 9.04 -13.38 28.37
C LEU A 48 10.03 -14.49 28.76
N LEU A 49 10.08 -15.58 28.01
CA LEU A 49 11.01 -16.69 28.30
C LEU A 49 12.47 -16.23 28.21
N LEU A 50 12.81 -15.42 27.20
CA LEU A 50 14.15 -14.82 27.06
C LEU A 50 14.46 -13.88 28.22
N ALA A 51 13.49 -13.09 28.67
CA ALA A 51 13.67 -12.21 29.83
C ALA A 51 13.90 -13.01 31.14
N LEU A 52 13.20 -14.13 31.31
CA LEU A 52 13.39 -15.02 32.46
C LEU A 52 14.71 -15.80 32.41
N LEU A 53 15.18 -16.15 31.21
CA LEU A 53 16.48 -16.80 31.00
C LEU A 53 17.65 -15.81 31.00
N SER A 54 17.37 -14.50 30.99
CA SER A 54 18.39 -13.46 30.95
C SER A 54 19.25 -13.50 32.22
N PRO A 55 20.58 -13.57 32.10
CA PRO A 55 21.47 -13.49 33.25
C PRO A 55 21.22 -12.19 34.02
N ARG A 56 21.15 -12.27 35.35
CA ARG A 56 21.09 -11.06 36.18
C ARG A 56 22.36 -10.24 35.96
N ALA A 57 22.21 -8.92 35.86
CA ALA A 57 23.34 -8.00 35.73
C ALA A 57 24.35 -8.25 36.88
N PRO A 58 25.66 -8.29 36.58
CA PRO A 58 26.69 -8.43 37.59
C PRO A 58 26.56 -7.30 38.62
N LYS A 59 26.57 -7.65 39.90
CA LYS A 59 26.61 -6.64 40.96
C LYS A 59 28.00 -6.00 40.93
N GLU A 60 28.06 -4.67 40.87
CA GLU A 60 29.33 -3.95 40.95
C GLU A 60 30.07 -4.33 42.24
N SER A 61 31.30 -4.83 42.08
CA SER A 61 32.20 -5.08 43.20
C SER A 61 32.74 -3.74 43.69
N ARG A 62 32.36 -3.34 44.90
CA ARG A 62 32.94 -2.19 45.58
C ARG A 62 34.45 -2.43 45.73
N PRO A 63 35.34 -1.58 45.19
CA PRO A 63 36.77 -1.68 45.46
C PRO A 63 37.01 -1.39 46.96
N SER A 64 37.79 -2.25 47.60
CA SER A 64 38.23 -2.12 49.01
C SER A 64 39.27 -1.02 49.17
#